data_AF-A0A945GXY5-F1
#
_entry.id   AF-A0A945GXY5-F1
#
_cell.length_a   1.000
_cell.length_b   1.000
_cell.length_c   1.000
_cell.angle_alpha   90.00
_cell.angle_beta   90.00
_cell.angle_gamma   90.00
#
_symmetry.space_group_name_H-M   'P 1'
#
loop_
_entity.id
_entity.type
_entity.pdbx_description
1 polymer ?
#
loop_
_entity_poly.entity_id
_entity_poly.type
_entity_poly.pdbx_seq_one_letter_code
_entity_poly.pdbx_strand_id
1 'polypeptide(L)'
;MTKLLQFTRFALTLSPRLQPSTFFPGRRRSPASLAGIALVLLVFSIAGGAENANASPEAKALLLEKGCGGCHLIPGVEDAYGEAGPSLKGMKTRKRLLGGKLKNTPENMRAWLMNPGSVKSGTVMPNLGLTNEDADIMIEYFKKI
;
A
#
# COMPACT_ATOMS: atom_id res chain seq x y z
N MET A 1 5.03 -77.08 5.14
CA MET A 1 5.03 -78.09 6.24
C MET A 1 5.29 -77.29 7.52
N THR A 2 4.44 -77.12 8.52
CA THR A 2 3.33 -77.93 9.04
C THR A 2 2.51 -77.08 10.04
N LYS A 3 1.21 -77.39 10.15
CA LYS A 3 0.16 -76.97 11.11
C LYS A 3 0.57 -76.53 12.52
N LEU A 4 -0.24 -75.67 13.15
CA LEU A 4 -1.04 -75.92 14.39
C LEU A 4 -1.96 -74.69 14.66
N LEU A 5 -3.28 -74.79 14.52
CA LEU A 5 -4.29 -75.10 15.56
C LEU A 5 -4.41 -73.99 16.64
N GLN A 6 -5.46 -73.17 16.53
CA GLN A 6 -6.69 -73.21 17.35
C GLN A 6 -6.53 -72.57 18.72
N PHE A 7 -7.19 -71.44 18.95
CA PHE A 7 -7.76 -71.12 20.26
C PHE A 7 -9.10 -70.37 20.11
N THR A 8 -10.13 -71.09 20.55
CA THR A 8 -11.27 -70.66 21.37
C THR A 8 -12.25 -69.59 20.86
N ARG A 9 -13.47 -70.10 20.65
CA ARG A 9 -14.73 -69.35 20.61
C ARG A 9 -14.96 -68.62 21.93
N PHE A 10 -15.32 -67.34 21.83
CA PHE A 10 -16.05 -66.63 22.88
C PHE A 10 -17.33 -66.10 22.23
N ALA A 11 -18.47 -66.67 22.63
CA ALA A 11 -19.78 -66.17 22.29
C ALA A 11 -20.15 -65.12 23.33
N LEU A 12 -20.20 -63.85 22.94
CA LEU A 12 -20.98 -62.84 23.65
C LEU A 12 -22.11 -62.38 22.74
N THR A 13 -23.31 -62.73 23.18
CA THR A 13 -24.59 -62.18 22.76
C THR A 13 -24.58 -60.66 22.93
N LEU A 14 -24.91 -59.89 21.89
CA LEU A 14 -25.54 -58.58 22.07
C LEU A 14 -26.27 -58.19 20.78
N SER A 15 -27.57 -57.97 20.93
CA SER A 15 -28.54 -57.66 19.87
C SER A 15 -28.17 -56.41 19.06
N PRO A 16 -28.36 -56.38 17.72
CA PRO A 16 -28.27 -55.14 16.97
C PRO A 16 -29.54 -54.30 17.21
N ARG A 17 -29.38 -53.22 17.99
CA ARG A 17 -30.40 -52.18 18.13
C ARG A 17 -30.40 -51.36 16.84
N LEU A 18 -31.46 -51.47 16.05
CA LEU A 18 -31.76 -50.57 14.93
C LEU A 18 -31.77 -49.12 15.44
N GLN A 19 -30.88 -48.28 14.92
CA GLN A 19 -30.98 -46.83 15.06
C GLN A 19 -31.52 -46.24 13.74
N PRO A 20 -32.51 -45.34 13.80
CA PRO A 20 -33.10 -44.76 12.61
C PRO A 20 -32.10 -43.83 11.92
N SER A 21 -32.12 -43.87 10.59
CA SER A 21 -31.46 -42.91 9.71
C SER A 21 -31.83 -41.49 10.11
N THR A 22 -30.85 -40.72 10.59
CA THR A 22 -30.98 -39.28 10.66
C THR A 22 -31.08 -38.74 9.25
N PHE A 23 -32.30 -38.33 8.91
CA PHE A 23 -32.63 -37.48 7.79
C PHE A 23 -31.70 -36.26 7.81
N PHE A 24 -30.77 -36.18 6.85
CA PHE A 24 -30.01 -34.96 6.57
C PHE A 24 -30.91 -34.05 5.71
N PRO A 25 -31.51 -32.97 6.25
CA PRO A 25 -32.21 -32.02 5.41
C PRO A 25 -31.18 -31.34 4.50
N GLY A 26 -31.48 -31.32 3.21
CA GLY A 26 -30.63 -30.77 2.16
C GLY A 26 -30.09 -29.39 2.51
N ARG A 27 -28.78 -29.23 2.33
CA ARG A 27 -28.08 -27.95 2.39
C ARG A 27 -28.67 -27.02 1.33
N ARG A 28 -29.66 -26.21 1.72
CA ARG A 28 -30.15 -25.10 0.90
C ARG A 28 -28.94 -24.20 0.63
N ARG A 29 -28.59 -24.04 -0.64
CA ARG A 29 -27.63 -23.01 -1.06
C ARG A 29 -28.29 -21.66 -0.80
N SER A 30 -27.92 -21.01 0.29
CA SER A 30 -28.32 -19.61 0.53
C SER A 30 -27.74 -18.75 -0.60
N PRO A 31 -28.53 -17.88 -1.24
CA PRO A 31 -27.97 -16.88 -2.15
C PRO A 31 -27.10 -15.98 -1.27
N ALA A 32 -25.77 -16.11 -1.41
CA ALA A 32 -24.83 -15.20 -0.81
C ALA A 32 -25.23 -13.79 -1.26
N SER A 33 -25.83 -13.06 -0.32
CA SER A 33 -26.54 -11.83 -0.56
C SER A 33 -25.60 -10.82 -1.20
N LEU A 34 -26.03 -10.21 -2.32
CA LEU A 34 -25.38 -9.07 -2.97
C LEU A 34 -24.97 -7.97 -1.97
N ALA A 35 -25.63 -7.91 -0.81
CA ALA A 35 -25.27 -7.08 0.33
C ALA A 35 -23.81 -7.27 0.83
N GLY A 36 -23.26 -8.49 0.78
CA GLY A 36 -21.89 -8.76 1.22
C GLY A 36 -20.83 -8.19 0.28
N ILE A 37 -21.08 -8.22 -1.04
CA ILE A 37 -20.17 -7.66 -2.05
C ILE A 37 -20.26 -6.13 -2.04
N ALA A 38 -21.47 -5.57 -1.89
CA ALA A 38 -21.67 -4.14 -1.75
C ALA A 38 -20.96 -3.57 -0.52
N LEU A 39 -20.96 -4.29 0.61
CA LEU A 39 -20.25 -3.87 1.82
C LEU A 39 -18.72 -3.86 1.62
N VAL A 40 -18.16 -4.85 0.94
CA VAL A 40 -16.71 -4.91 0.64
C VAL A 40 -16.27 -3.79 -0.32
N LEU A 41 -17.09 -3.47 -1.33
CA LEU A 41 -16.83 -2.37 -2.26
C LEU A 41 -16.98 -0.99 -1.61
N LEU A 42 -17.93 -0.84 -0.67
CA LEU A 42 -18.09 0.38 0.12
C LEU A 42 -16.88 0.62 1.03
N VAL A 43 -16.35 -0.43 1.67
CA VAL A 43 -15.17 -0.33 2.55
C VAL A 43 -13.90 0.05 1.75
N PHE A 44 -13.72 -0.46 0.52
CA PHE A 44 -12.59 -0.08 -0.33
C PHE A 44 -12.63 1.39 -0.79
N SER A 45 -13.81 1.95 -1.00
CA SER A 45 -13.98 3.35 -1.41
C SER A 45 -13.62 4.35 -0.30
N ILE A 46 -13.77 3.96 0.97
CA ILE A 46 -13.48 4.83 2.12
C ILE A 46 -11.98 4.80 2.47
N ALA A 47 -11.26 3.72 2.13
CA ALA A 47 -9.86 3.54 2.49
C ALA A 47 -8.85 4.10 1.46
N GLY A 48 -9.25 4.36 0.21
CA GLY A 48 -8.31 4.61 -0.89
C GLY A 48 -8.27 6.02 -1.48
N GLY A 49 -9.15 6.95 -1.07
CA GLY A 49 -9.44 8.16 -1.86
C GLY A 49 -9.21 9.52 -1.20
N ALA A 50 -8.66 9.59 0.02
CA ALA A 50 -8.60 10.85 0.79
C ALA A 50 -7.20 11.24 1.31
N GLU A 51 -6.15 10.58 0.83
CA GLU A 51 -4.77 10.85 1.26
C GLU A 51 -4.26 12.24 0.80
N ASN A 52 -4.78 12.75 -0.31
CA ASN A 52 -4.30 13.99 -0.93
C ASN A 52 -5.18 15.22 -0.62
N ALA A 53 -6.29 15.04 0.12
CA ALA A 53 -7.26 16.11 0.36
C ALA A 53 -6.73 17.22 1.29
N ASN A 54 -5.53 17.06 1.86
CA ASN A 54 -4.95 17.98 2.85
C ASN A 54 -3.59 18.57 2.41
N ALA A 55 -3.29 18.50 1.12
CA ALA A 55 -2.08 19.08 0.55
C ALA A 55 -2.33 20.57 0.25
N SER A 56 -1.51 21.47 0.82
CA SER A 56 -1.74 22.92 0.79
C SER A 56 -1.83 23.44 -0.65
N PRO A 57 -2.87 24.21 -1.04
CA PRO A 57 -2.94 24.88 -2.35
C PRO A 57 -1.71 25.74 -2.64
N GLU A 58 -1.16 26.38 -1.61
CA GLU A 58 0.09 27.15 -1.66
C GLU A 58 1.27 26.28 -2.11
N ALA A 59 1.41 25.09 -1.52
CA ALA A 59 2.50 24.18 -1.88
C ALA A 59 2.39 23.70 -3.33
N LYS A 60 1.17 23.45 -3.82
CA LYS A 60 0.95 23.06 -5.22
C LYS A 60 1.32 24.19 -6.17
N ALA A 61 0.87 25.42 -5.88
CA ALA A 61 1.21 26.60 -6.66
C ALA A 61 2.73 26.84 -6.68
N LEU A 62 3.38 26.67 -5.54
CA LEU A 62 4.84 26.80 -5.43
C LEU A 62 5.58 25.71 -6.24
N LEU A 63 5.13 24.45 -6.18
CA LEU A 63 5.72 23.35 -6.96
C LEU A 63 5.56 23.56 -8.47
N LEU A 64 4.45 24.18 -8.91
CA LEU A 64 4.23 24.62 -10.28
C LEU A 64 5.16 25.77 -10.65
N GLU A 65 5.19 26.84 -9.86
CA GLU A 65 6.00 28.04 -10.09
C GLU A 65 7.49 27.70 -10.21
N LYS A 66 8.01 26.85 -9.31
CA LYS A 66 9.42 26.42 -9.33
C LYS A 66 9.71 25.35 -10.38
N GLY A 67 8.73 24.95 -11.19
CA GLY A 67 8.91 24.06 -12.34
C GLY A 67 9.19 22.60 -11.97
N CYS A 68 8.85 22.16 -10.76
CA CYS A 68 9.13 20.78 -10.31
C CYS A 68 8.43 19.75 -11.20
N GLY A 69 7.22 20.07 -11.65
CA GLY A 69 6.39 19.21 -12.50
C GLY A 69 6.95 18.97 -13.91
N GLY A 70 7.85 19.82 -14.40
CA GLY A 70 8.48 19.66 -15.72
C GLY A 70 9.38 18.42 -15.79
N CYS A 71 9.97 18.03 -14.65
CA CYS A 71 10.82 16.84 -14.56
C CYS A 71 10.18 15.70 -13.78
N HIS A 72 9.27 15.98 -12.86
CA HIS A 72 8.74 14.99 -11.94
C HIS A 72 7.23 14.78 -12.08
N LEU A 73 6.80 13.53 -11.97
CA LEU A 73 5.41 13.18 -11.68
C LEU A 73 5.11 13.49 -10.19
N ILE A 74 4.20 14.43 -9.94
CA ILE A 74 3.81 14.86 -8.60
C ILE A 74 2.30 14.70 -8.40
N PRO A 75 1.85 13.71 -7.62
CA PRO A 75 0.43 13.52 -7.35
C PRO A 75 -0.21 14.77 -6.77
N GLY A 76 -1.34 15.19 -7.35
CA GLY A 76 -2.16 16.30 -6.85
C GLY A 76 -1.71 17.70 -7.26
N VAL A 77 -0.62 17.83 -8.02
CA VAL A 77 -0.20 19.10 -8.66
C VAL A 77 -0.62 19.04 -10.13
N GLU A 78 -1.27 20.08 -10.62
CA GLU A 78 -1.71 20.17 -12.02
C GLU A 78 -0.51 20.07 -12.98
N ASP A 79 -0.68 19.42 -14.14
CA ASP A 79 0.32 19.31 -15.21
C ASP A 79 1.72 18.79 -14.82
N ALA A 80 1.89 18.29 -13.60
CA ALA A 80 3.15 17.76 -13.09
C ALA A 80 3.31 16.28 -13.44
N TYR A 81 3.57 16.01 -14.72
CA TYR A 81 3.70 14.67 -15.30
C TYR A 81 5.11 14.36 -15.84
N GLY A 82 6.13 15.13 -15.44
CA GLY A 82 7.49 14.95 -15.94
C GLY A 82 8.08 13.57 -15.59
N GLU A 83 8.89 13.04 -16.50
CA GLU A 83 9.53 11.71 -16.36
C GLU A 83 11.06 11.76 -16.41
N ALA A 84 11.65 12.93 -16.64
CA ALA A 84 13.11 13.11 -16.61
C ALA A 84 13.70 12.82 -15.22
N GLY A 85 12.94 13.14 -14.17
CA GLY A 85 13.18 12.77 -12.79
C GLY A 85 12.28 11.61 -12.33
N PRO A 86 12.66 10.91 -11.25
CA PRO A 86 11.81 9.85 -10.70
C PRO A 86 10.48 10.41 -10.17
N SER A 87 9.42 9.61 -10.22
CA SER A 87 8.14 9.97 -9.61
C SER A 87 8.31 10.30 -8.12
N LEU A 88 7.62 11.36 -7.68
CA LEU A 88 7.52 11.76 -6.28
C LEU A 88 6.28 11.18 -5.59
N LYS A 89 5.59 10.22 -6.21
CA LYS A 89 4.54 9.45 -5.54
C LYS A 89 5.13 8.58 -4.43
N GLY A 90 4.42 8.51 -3.30
CA GLY A 90 4.78 7.71 -2.13
C GLY A 90 5.99 8.25 -1.38
N MET A 91 6.28 9.54 -1.45
CA MET A 91 7.42 10.15 -0.77
C MET A 91 7.33 9.99 0.75
N LYS A 92 6.15 10.04 1.34
CA LYS A 92 5.93 9.86 2.78
C LYS A 92 6.32 8.48 3.31
N THR A 93 6.21 7.45 2.47
CA THR A 93 6.55 6.06 2.85
C THR A 93 7.94 5.65 2.40
N ARG A 94 8.56 6.45 1.52
CA ARG A 94 9.89 6.19 0.98
C ARG A 94 10.93 6.28 2.09
N LYS A 95 11.72 5.23 2.30
CA LYS A 95 12.76 5.20 3.35
C LYS A 95 14.04 5.95 2.98
N ARG A 96 14.32 6.09 1.69
CA ARG A 96 15.58 6.62 1.16
C ARG A 96 15.36 7.58 -0.01
N LEU A 97 16.21 8.59 -0.12
CA LEU A 97 16.24 9.54 -1.23
C LEU A 97 17.38 9.22 -2.20
N LEU A 98 17.33 9.83 -3.39
CA LEU A 98 18.42 9.84 -4.37
C LEU A 98 18.92 8.46 -4.79
N GLY A 99 18.00 7.52 -4.99
CA GLY A 99 18.34 6.13 -5.35
C GLY A 99 18.99 5.35 -4.22
N GLY A 100 18.70 5.68 -2.96
CA GLY A 100 19.18 4.94 -1.79
C GLY A 100 20.25 5.65 -0.95
N LYS A 101 20.86 6.72 -1.50
CA LYS A 101 22.04 7.38 -0.90
C LYS A 101 21.75 8.00 0.46
N LEU A 102 20.62 8.67 0.62
CA LEU A 102 20.27 9.38 1.85
C LEU A 102 19.05 8.76 2.53
N LYS A 103 18.95 8.86 3.86
CA LYS A 103 17.70 8.60 4.57
C LYS A 103 16.68 9.67 4.18
N ASN A 104 15.42 9.29 4.04
CA ASN A 104 14.35 10.26 3.83
C ASN A 104 14.01 10.96 5.15
N THR A 105 14.70 12.06 5.43
CA THR A 105 14.43 12.93 6.57
C THR A 105 14.24 14.36 6.06
N PRO A 106 13.51 15.22 6.79
CA PRO A 106 13.33 16.63 6.41
C PRO A 106 14.65 17.36 6.17
N GLU A 107 15.69 17.05 6.95
CA GLU A 107 17.01 17.69 6.86
C GLU A 107 17.70 17.31 5.54
N ASN A 108 17.70 16.02 5.19
CA ASN A 108 18.29 15.54 3.94
C ASN A 108 17.50 16.03 2.72
N MET A 109 16.17 16.11 2.85
CA MET A 109 15.31 16.64 1.80
C MET A 109 15.56 18.13 1.60
N ARG A 110 15.68 18.92 2.67
CA ARG A 110 16.04 20.34 2.60
C ARG A 110 17.42 20.53 1.97
N ALA A 111 18.42 19.80 2.42
CA ALA A 111 19.76 19.87 1.82
C ALA A 111 19.72 19.58 0.31
N TRP A 112 18.94 18.57 -0.10
CA TRP A 112 18.73 18.25 -1.51
C TRP A 112 18.04 19.38 -2.28
N LEU A 113 16.94 19.91 -1.77
CA LEU A 113 16.17 20.97 -2.43
C LEU A 113 16.97 22.28 -2.57
N MET A 114 17.72 22.65 -1.54
CA MET A 114 18.48 23.91 -1.50
C MET A 114 19.73 23.88 -2.40
N ASN A 115 20.40 22.73 -2.50
CA ASN A 115 21.58 22.60 -3.36
C ASN A 115 21.79 21.14 -3.83
N PRO A 116 21.09 20.72 -4.89
CA PRO A 116 21.23 19.35 -5.41
C PRO A 116 22.66 18.99 -5.81
N GLY A 117 23.39 19.95 -6.40
CA GLY A 117 24.75 19.74 -6.91
C GLY A 117 25.77 19.44 -5.81
N SER A 118 25.64 20.06 -4.63
CA SER A 118 26.52 19.78 -3.49
C SER A 118 26.23 18.43 -2.84
N VAL A 119 24.99 17.95 -2.92
CA VAL A 119 24.56 16.68 -2.34
C VAL A 119 24.85 15.50 -3.28
N LYS A 120 24.63 15.66 -4.59
CA LYS A 120 24.94 14.65 -5.61
C LYS A 120 25.59 15.34 -6.80
N SER A 121 26.92 15.29 -6.84
CA SER A 121 27.69 15.73 -8.01
C SER A 121 27.20 15.04 -9.29
N GLY A 122 27.05 15.82 -10.36
CA GLY A 122 26.53 15.36 -11.65
C GLY A 122 25.02 15.13 -11.70
N THR A 123 24.26 15.60 -10.71
CA THR A 123 22.79 15.59 -10.80
C THR A 123 22.27 16.49 -11.91
N VAL A 124 21.22 16.03 -12.60
CA VAL A 124 20.48 16.82 -13.59
C VAL A 124 19.44 17.74 -12.94
N MET A 125 19.08 17.51 -11.67
CA MET A 125 18.19 18.41 -10.95
C MET A 125 18.91 19.74 -10.72
N PRO A 126 18.43 20.86 -11.29
CA PRO A 126 19.09 22.15 -11.17
C PRO A 126 18.89 22.73 -9.76
N ASN A 127 19.71 23.72 -9.40
CA ASN A 127 19.36 24.59 -8.29
C ASN A 127 18.21 25.51 -8.71
N LEU A 128 17.08 25.41 -8.02
CA LEU A 128 15.86 26.16 -8.34
C LEU A 128 15.79 27.54 -7.63
N GLY A 129 16.82 27.90 -6.87
CA GLY A 129 16.86 29.18 -6.15
C GLY A 129 15.79 29.29 -5.07
N LEU A 130 15.46 28.17 -4.41
CA LEU A 130 14.45 28.12 -3.36
C LEU A 130 14.87 28.93 -2.14
N THR A 131 13.91 29.59 -1.51
CA THR A 131 14.06 30.12 -0.16
C THR A 131 13.96 28.99 0.87
N ASN A 132 14.32 29.25 2.14
CA ASN A 132 14.12 28.24 3.19
C ASN A 132 12.62 27.97 3.40
N GLU A 133 11.82 29.02 3.33
CA GLU A 133 10.37 28.98 3.43
C GLU A 133 9.77 28.13 2.31
N ASP A 134 10.25 28.29 1.06
CA ASP A 134 9.83 27.46 -0.07
C ASP A 134 10.11 25.97 0.20
N ALA A 135 11.33 25.66 0.65
CA ALA A 135 11.73 24.29 0.93
C ALA A 135 10.86 23.67 2.04
N ASP A 136 10.53 24.44 3.08
CA ASP A 136 9.70 23.99 4.20
C ASP A 136 8.29 23.64 3.75
N ILE A 137 7.67 24.51 2.96
CA ILE A 137 6.34 24.30 2.36
C ILE A 137 6.34 23.02 1.50
N MET A 138 7.35 22.84 0.65
CA MET A 138 7.48 21.66 -0.20
C MET A 138 7.70 20.37 0.60
N ILE A 139 8.54 20.41 1.63
CA ILE A 139 8.79 19.24 2.50
C ILE A 139 7.51 18.80 3.20
N GLU A 140 6.70 19.74 3.71
CA GLU A 140 5.41 19.40 4.31
C GLU A 140 4.42 18.81 3.30
N TYR A 141 4.50 19.19 2.03
CA TYR A 141 3.76 18.54 0.95
C TYR A 141 4.23 17.09 0.75
N PHE A 142 5.55 16.88 0.61
CA PHE A 142 6.12 15.55 0.35
C PHE A 142 5.95 14.56 1.50
N LYS A 143 5.78 15.04 2.74
CA LYS A 143 5.41 14.19 3.89
C LYS A 143 3.98 13.64 3.81
N LYS A 144 3.14 14.15 2.90
CA LYS A 144 1.74 13.75 2.76
C LYS A 144 1.47 12.88 1.53
N ILE A 145 2.36 12.85 0.54
CA ILE A 145 2.17 12.16 -0.76
C ILE A 145 3.08 10.97 -0.99
#